data_AF-A0A0F8ZKM9-F1
#
_entry.id   AF-A0A0F8ZKM9-F1
#
_cell.length_a   1.000
_cell.length_b   1.000
_cell.length_c   1.000
_cell.angle_alpha   90.00
_cell.angle_beta   90.00
_cell.angle_gamma   90.00
#
_symmetry.space_group_name_H-M   'P 1'
#
loop_
_entity.id
_entity.type
_entity.pdbx_description
1 polymer ?
#
loop_
_entity_poly.entity_id
_entity_poly.type
_entity_poly.pdbx_seq_one_letter_code
_entity_poly.pdbx_strand_id
1 'polypeptide(L)'
;MSPLKKITTTIDYGHTAFKLLMQKRIGKVLLICSNYDAFMLEEDGRIDEQIFNEYVSLNLRYPPTFLQASSSTEAFSILESNQVDLVIEMLNIEDVDPFKLARQIKAK
;
A
#
# COMPACT_ATOMS: atom_id res chain seq x y z
N MET A 1 -30.45 46.74 9.15
CA MET A 1 -30.13 45.62 10.06
C MET A 1 -30.49 44.34 9.33
N SER A 2 -29.51 43.73 8.66
CA SER A 2 -29.72 42.57 7.78
C SER A 2 -29.47 41.28 8.56
N PRO A 3 -30.30 40.23 8.40
CA PRO A 3 -30.12 39.01 9.17
C PRO A 3 -28.92 38.21 8.67
N LEU A 4 -28.18 37.64 9.63
CA LEU A 4 -27.01 36.79 9.45
C LEU A 4 -27.35 35.55 8.60
N LYS A 5 -26.64 35.40 7.49
CA LYS A 5 -26.69 34.25 6.59
C LYS A 5 -26.10 33.04 7.33
N LYS A 6 -26.94 32.08 7.74
CA LYS A 6 -26.49 30.79 8.30
C LYS A 6 -25.64 30.07 7.25
N ILE A 7 -24.35 29.93 7.52
CA ILE A 7 -23.43 29.10 6.74
C ILE A 7 -23.73 27.66 7.15
N THR A 8 -24.63 27.01 6.43
CA THR A 8 -24.80 25.57 6.51
C THR A 8 -23.67 24.95 5.71
N THR A 9 -22.58 24.56 6.39
CA THR A 9 -21.50 23.80 5.77
C THR A 9 -22.00 22.38 5.50
N THR A 10 -22.56 22.15 4.32
CA THR A 10 -22.79 20.80 3.82
C THR A 10 -21.41 20.18 3.56
N ILE A 11 -20.95 19.34 4.47
CA ILE A 11 -19.71 18.57 4.28
C ILE A 11 -19.98 17.54 3.19
N ASP A 12 -19.37 17.73 2.02
CA ASP A 12 -19.33 16.72 0.96
C ASP A 12 -18.31 15.64 1.36
N TYR A 13 -18.83 14.55 1.93
CA TYR A 13 -18.04 13.42 2.43
C TYR A 13 -17.36 12.62 1.32
N GLY A 14 -17.87 12.66 0.08
CA GLY A 14 -17.33 11.86 -1.03
C GLY A 14 -16.06 12.46 -1.61
N HIS A 15 -16.07 13.76 -1.91
CA HIS A 15 -14.92 14.42 -2.56
C HIS A 15 -13.80 14.82 -1.59
N THR A 16 -14.14 15.19 -0.35
CA THR A 16 -13.15 15.65 0.63
C THR A 16 -12.31 14.48 1.18
N ALA A 17 -12.93 13.32 1.42
CA ALA A 17 -12.25 12.14 1.94
C ALA A 17 -11.22 11.57 0.95
N PHE A 18 -11.55 11.47 -0.33
CA PHE A 18 -10.62 10.97 -1.36
C PHE A 18 -9.38 11.85 -1.55
N LYS A 19 -9.53 13.18 -1.50
CA LYS A 19 -8.39 14.10 -1.52
C LYS A 19 -7.46 13.93 -0.33
N LEU A 20 -7.97 13.50 0.82
CA LEU A 20 -7.18 13.24 2.03
C LEU A 20 -6.51 11.87 2.03
N LEU A 21 -6.98 10.90 1.24
CA LEU A 21 -6.45 9.53 1.21
C LEU A 21 -5.14 9.38 0.42
N MET A 22 -4.87 10.25 -0.56
CA MET A 22 -3.67 10.18 -1.43
C MET A 22 -2.62 11.25 -1.11
N GLN A 23 -2.36 11.53 0.17
CA GLN A 23 -1.38 12.55 0.56
C GLN A 23 0.07 12.18 0.23
N LYS A 24 0.36 10.88 0.10
CA LYS A 24 1.65 10.36 -0.35
C LYS A 24 1.43 9.40 -1.51
N ARG A 25 2.19 9.63 -2.58
CA ARG A 25 2.19 8.76 -3.75
C ARG A 25 2.97 7.49 -3.41
N ILE A 26 2.31 6.34 -3.48
CA ILE A 26 2.92 5.02 -3.37
C ILE A 26 3.13 4.51 -4.79
N GLY A 27 4.39 4.36 -5.22
CA GLY A 27 4.77 3.89 -6.55
C GLY A 27 5.36 2.49 -6.54
N LYS A 28 6.06 2.11 -5.47
CA LYS A 28 6.64 0.77 -5.32
C LYS A 28 6.33 0.18 -3.95
N VAL A 29 5.72 -1.00 -3.95
CA VAL A 29 5.34 -1.74 -2.75
C VAL A 29 6.21 -2.99 -2.65
N LEU A 30 6.85 -3.20 -1.50
CA LEU A 30 7.49 -4.47 -1.18
C LEU A 30 6.52 -5.32 -0.36
N LEU A 31 6.12 -6.45 -0.92
CA LEU A 31 5.34 -7.47 -0.24
C LEU A 31 6.29 -8.54 0.31
N ILE A 32 6.36 -8.65 1.63
CA ILE A 32 7.08 -9.71 2.31
C ILE A 32 6.04 -10.78 2.66
N CYS A 33 6.13 -11.95 2.04
CA CYS A 33 5.15 -13.03 2.18
C CYS A 33 5.79 -14.38 1.87
N SER A 34 5.22 -15.47 2.39
CA SER A 34 5.73 -16.81 2.04
C SER A 34 5.55 -17.10 0.55
N ASN A 35 6.30 -18.07 0.02
CA ASN A 35 6.11 -18.54 -1.37
C ASN A 35 4.70 -19.08 -1.60
N TYR A 36 4.07 -19.64 -0.57
CA TYR A 36 2.68 -20.10 -0.62
C TYR A 36 1.71 -18.92 -0.77
N ASP A 37 1.86 -17.88 0.06
CA ASP A 37 1.01 -16.69 -0.01
C ASP A 37 1.18 -15.97 -1.36
N ALA A 38 2.43 -15.84 -1.83
CA ALA A 38 2.72 -15.26 -3.14
C ALA A 38 2.05 -16.04 -4.28
N PHE A 39 2.09 -17.37 -4.22
CA PHE A 39 1.41 -18.23 -5.18
C PHE A 39 -0.11 -18.06 -5.14
N MET A 40 -0.70 -18.03 -3.94
CA MET A 40 -2.14 -17.82 -3.76
C MET A 40 -2.59 -16.46 -4.27
N LEU A 41 -1.80 -15.40 -4.06
CA LEU A 41 -2.07 -14.07 -4.59
C LEU A 41 -2.04 -14.00 -6.12
N GLU A 42 -1.20 -14.79 -6.76
CA GLU A 42 -1.18 -14.91 -8.22
C GLU A 42 -2.40 -15.71 -8.73
N GLU A 43 -2.78 -16.81 -8.06
CA GLU A 43 -3.92 -17.63 -8.50
C GLU A 43 -5.29 -16.94 -8.31
N ASP A 44 -5.53 -16.28 -7.17
CA ASP A 44 -6.85 -15.73 -6.83
C ASP A 44 -7.18 -14.41 -7.54
N GLY A 45 -6.27 -13.86 -8.34
CA GLY A 45 -6.58 -12.70 -9.18
C GLY A 45 -5.46 -11.76 -9.52
N ARG A 46 -4.19 -12.12 -9.22
CA ARG A 46 -2.97 -11.36 -9.53
C ARG A 46 -3.05 -9.93 -9.00
N ILE A 47 -2.32 -9.64 -7.93
CA ILE A 47 -2.38 -8.34 -7.24
C ILE A 47 -2.22 -7.14 -8.19
N ASP A 48 -1.37 -7.25 -9.22
CA ASP A 48 -1.19 -6.22 -10.24
C ASP A 48 -2.48 -5.93 -11.03
N GLU A 49 -3.23 -6.97 -11.42
CA GLU A 49 -4.46 -6.83 -12.21
C GLU A 49 -5.59 -6.22 -11.40
N GLN A 50 -5.77 -6.66 -10.15
CA GLN A 50 -6.78 -6.09 -9.26
C GLN A 50 -6.52 -4.60 -9.00
N ILE A 51 -5.28 -4.24 -8.69
CA ILE A 51 -4.89 -2.85 -8.44
C ILE A 51 -5.04 -2.02 -9.72
N PHE A 52 -4.66 -2.56 -10.88
CA PHE A 52 -4.85 -1.88 -12.16
C PHE A 52 -6.33 -1.59 -12.42
N ASN A 53 -7.21 -2.59 -12.26
CA ASN A 53 -8.64 -2.44 -12.49
C ASN A 53 -9.27 -1.40 -11.55
N GLU A 54 -8.86 -1.36 -10.28
CA GLU A 54 -9.31 -0.34 -9.33
C GLU A 54 -8.81 1.06 -9.68
N TYR A 55 -7.56 1.18 -10.16
CA TYR A 55 -7.05 2.46 -10.65
C TYR A 55 -7.84 2.95 -11.86
N VAL A 56 -8.18 2.06 -12.79
CA VAL A 56 -8.99 2.40 -13.97
C VAL A 56 -10.41 2.79 -13.55
N SER A 57 -11.04 2.06 -12.62
CA SER A 57 -12.40 2.33 -12.15
C SER A 57 -12.52 3.72 -11.48
N LEU A 58 -11.46 4.14 -10.78
CA LEU A 58 -11.34 5.44 -10.13
C LEU A 58 -10.76 6.54 -11.05
N ASN A 59 -10.49 6.24 -12.32
CA ASN A 59 -9.86 7.14 -13.30
C ASN A 59 -8.51 7.71 -12.80
N LEU A 60 -7.77 6.90 -12.03
CA LEU A 60 -6.42 7.17 -11.55
C LEU A 60 -5.38 6.67 -12.56
N ARG A 61 -4.14 7.15 -12.42
CA ARG A 61 -3.02 6.78 -13.30
C ARG A 61 -1.83 6.32 -12.49
N TYR A 62 -1.01 5.48 -13.12
CA TYR A 62 0.24 4.96 -12.55
C TYR A 62 0.00 4.14 -11.28
N PRO A 63 -0.60 2.94 -11.40
CA PRO A 63 -0.70 2.03 -10.27
C PRO A 63 0.69 1.69 -9.72
N PRO A 64 0.79 1.35 -8.42
CA PRO A 64 2.05 0.92 -7.83
C PRO A 64 2.52 -0.39 -8.48
N THR A 65 3.84 -0.58 -8.51
CA THR A 65 4.44 -1.87 -8.84
C THR A 65 4.79 -2.62 -7.58
N PHE A 66 4.73 -3.94 -7.66
CA PHE A 66 5.01 -4.83 -6.54
C PHE A 66 6.37 -5.49 -6.70
N LEU A 67 7.13 -5.54 -5.61
CA LEU A 67 8.28 -6.41 -5.41
C LEU A 67 7.90 -7.43 -4.34
N GLN A 68 8.45 -8.63 -4.42
CA GLN A 68 8.18 -9.69 -3.45
C GLN A 68 9.47 -10.14 -2.76
N ALA A 69 9.37 -10.47 -1.48
CA ALA A 69 10.42 -11.11 -0.70
C ALA A 69 9.83 -12.26 0.13
N SER A 70 10.50 -13.40 0.09
CA SER A 70 10.14 -14.61 0.82
C SER A 70 10.83 -14.74 2.18
N SER A 71 11.84 -13.89 2.43
CA SER A 71 12.62 -13.88 3.66
C SER A 71 13.06 -12.47 4.05
N SER A 72 13.45 -12.30 5.31
CA SER A 72 14.03 -11.04 5.81
C SER A 72 15.28 -10.63 5.02
N THR A 73 16.17 -11.57 4.73
CA THR A 73 17.41 -11.32 3.98
C THR A 73 17.14 -10.78 2.57
N GLU A 74 16.17 -11.37 1.87
CA GLU A 74 15.75 -10.92 0.55
C GLU A 74 15.10 -9.52 0.64
N ALA A 75 14.23 -9.30 1.63
CA ALA A 75 13.61 -8.01 1.85
C ALA A 75 14.65 -6.90 2.07
N PHE A 76 15.67 -7.14 2.90
CA PHE A 76 16.75 -6.17 3.11
C PHE A 76 17.57 -5.93 1.85
N SER A 77 17.85 -6.97 1.06
CA SER A 77 18.57 -6.84 -0.22
C SER A 77 17.78 -5.98 -1.24
N ILE A 78 16.46 -6.14 -1.28
CA ILE A 78 15.58 -5.30 -2.10
C ILE A 78 15.60 -3.86 -1.59
N LEU A 79 15.47 -3.65 -0.28
CA LEU A 79 15.50 -2.32 0.35
C LEU A 79 16.84 -1.59 0.18
N GLU A 80 17.93 -2.29 -0.10
CA GLU A 80 19.24 -1.67 -0.43
C GLU A 80 19.33 -1.21 -1.88
N SER A 81 18.70 -1.94 -2.79
CA SER A 81 18.79 -1.71 -4.23
C SER A 81 17.64 -0.90 -4.81
N ASN A 82 16.54 -0.75 -4.06
CA ASN A 82 15.32 -0.11 -4.51
C ASN A 82 14.80 0.91 -3.49
N GLN A 83 14.31 2.05 -4.01
CA GLN A 83 13.45 2.94 -3.22
C GLN A 83 12.04 2.35 -3.17
N VAL A 84 11.62 1.92 -1.99
CA VAL A 84 10.30 1.35 -1.70
C VAL A 84 9.48 2.36 -0.90
N ASP A 85 8.24 2.62 -1.32
CA ASP A 85 7.36 3.59 -0.67
C ASP A 85 6.52 2.98 0.45
N LEU A 86 6.22 1.67 0.34
CA LEU A 86 5.41 0.92 1.28
C LEU A 86 5.93 -0.52 1.40
N VAL A 87 6.05 -1.00 2.63
CA VAL A 87 6.30 -2.42 2.92
C VAL A 87 5.05 -3.02 3.54
N ILE A 88 4.60 -4.15 3.00
CA ILE A 88 3.51 -4.96 3.54
C ILE A 88 4.09 -6.30 3.92
N GLU A 89 3.96 -6.69 5.19
CA GLU A 89 4.48 -7.95 5.70
C GLU A 89 3.32 -8.85 6.14
N MET A 90 3.31 -10.09 5.63
CA MET A 90 2.36 -11.11 6.07
C MET A 90 2.85 -11.81 7.34
N LEU A 91 1.89 -12.14 8.22
CA LEU A 91 2.20 -12.64 9.57
C LEU A 91 2.85 -14.03 9.60
N ASN A 92 2.80 -14.79 8.51
CA ASN A 92 3.08 -16.22 8.51
C ASN A 92 4.45 -16.58 7.89
N ILE A 93 5.41 -15.66 7.92
CA ILE A 93 6.76 -15.92 7.42
C ILE A 93 7.56 -16.64 8.52
N GLU A 94 8.09 -17.82 8.19
CA GLU A 94 8.70 -18.74 9.15
C GLU A 94 9.99 -18.17 9.80
N ASP A 95 10.66 -17.22 9.16
CA ASP A 95 12.03 -16.80 9.52
C ASP A 95 12.13 -15.77 10.66
N VAL A 96 11.14 -14.90 10.89
CA VAL A 96 11.24 -13.79 11.87
C VAL A 96 9.87 -13.36 12.40
N ASP A 97 9.79 -13.00 13.69
CA ASP A 97 8.63 -12.26 14.25
C ASP A 97 8.32 -11.02 13.38
N PRO A 98 7.11 -10.89 12.82
CA PRO A 98 6.78 -9.81 11.90
C PRO A 98 7.00 -8.41 12.50
N PHE A 99 6.65 -8.23 13.78
CA PHE A 99 6.85 -6.94 14.43
C PHE A 99 8.33 -6.62 14.65
N LYS A 100 9.17 -7.64 14.81
CA LYS A 100 10.62 -7.47 14.88
C LYS A 100 11.18 -7.04 13.52
N LEU A 101 10.79 -7.70 12.43
CA LEU A 101 11.23 -7.31 11.09
C LEU A 101 10.78 -5.90 10.74
N ALA A 102 9.50 -5.57 10.96
CA ALA A 102 8.96 -4.23 10.74
C ALA A 102 9.74 -3.13 11.51
N ARG A 103 10.17 -3.40 12.74
CA ARG A 103 11.02 -2.47 13.51
C ARG A 103 12.40 -2.30 12.89
N GLN A 104 13.02 -3.39 12.42
CA GLN A 104 14.33 -3.33 11.78
C GLN A 104 14.28 -2.56 10.46
N ILE A 105 13.24 -2.78 9.65
CA ILE A 105 13.02 -2.04 8.39
C ILE A 105 12.84 -0.54 8.66
N LYS A 106 12.07 -0.16 9.69
CA LYS A 106 11.88 1.25 10.06
C LYS A 106 13.13 1.94 10.62
N ALA A 107 14.09 1.18 11.12
CA ALA A 107 15.33 1.70 11.69
C ALA A 107 16.44 1.91 10.64
N LYS A 108 16.24 1.41 9.42
CA LYS A 108 17.10 1.66 8.25
C LYS A 108 16.84 3.07 7.71
#